data_AF-A0A2K5PZI8-F1
#
_entry.id   AF-A0A2K5PZI8-F1
#
_cell.length_a   1.000
_cell.length_b   1.000
_cell.length_c   1.000
_cell.angle_alpha   90.00
_cell.angle_beta   90.00
_cell.angle_gamma   90.00
#
_symmetry.space_group_name_H-M   'P 1'
#
loop_
_entity.id
_entity.type
_entity.pdbx_description
1 polymer ?
#
loop_
_entity_poly.entity_id
_entity_poly.type
_entity_poly.pdbx_seq_one_letter_code
_entity_poly.pdbx_strand_id
1 'polypeptide(L)'
;IHRPAQGHRQDQPSSPATEEPVNLYRRPLSRMEEGERSPLLPQDTAGQKVPLSVRSPPTSGCPGPVPWENQAEGWDCSCCPLGTKRQALRATSGKGTAPSLSAGSSCVKYLIFLSNFLFTLLGLLALAIGLWGLAVKGSLGSDLGRPLPADPMLGLALGGLAVSAVSLAGCLGALCENTCLLRGFSGGILAFLVLEAVVGALVVALWGPLQDSLEHTLRVAITHYQDDPDLRFLIDEVQLGLRCCGAASYQDWQQNLYFNCSSPGVQACSLPASCCIDPHEDGASVNDQCGFGVLGLDAEAAQRVVYLEGCGPPLQQWLRANLAAAGGYAIAVVLLQGAELLLAARLLRALAARRGAASGPGALGEDGTGHPGPGLRAAPAAKPPR
;
A
#
# COMPACT_ATOMS: atom_id res chain seq x y z
N ILE A 1 -55.53 94.96 7.82
CA ILE A 1 -54.65 95.70 8.76
C ILE A 1 -53.44 94.82 9.03
N HIS A 2 -52.22 95.33 8.86
CA HIS A 2 -50.89 94.69 9.07
C HIS A 2 -50.50 93.41 8.28
N ARG A 3 -49.18 93.19 8.21
CA ARG A 3 -48.33 92.33 7.31
C ARG A 3 -46.90 92.31 7.95
N PRO A 4 -45.85 91.55 7.51
CA PRO A 4 -45.68 90.46 6.51
C PRO A 4 -45.18 89.15 7.23
N ALA A 5 -44.23 88.26 6.83
CA ALA A 5 -43.26 88.08 5.74
C ALA A 5 -42.74 86.60 5.66
N GLN A 6 -41.90 86.12 4.71
CA GLN A 6 -41.94 86.19 3.22
C GLN A 6 -40.84 85.30 2.55
N GLY A 7 -41.18 84.17 1.91
CA GLY A 7 -40.31 83.42 0.96
C GLY A 7 -39.63 82.13 1.50
N HIS A 8 -39.09 81.21 0.66
CA HIS A 8 -39.11 81.11 -0.82
C HIS A 8 -38.74 79.69 -1.34
N ARG A 9 -39.41 79.21 -2.43
CA ARG A 9 -38.95 78.38 -3.61
C ARG A 9 -38.01 77.14 -3.45
N GLN A 10 -38.39 75.93 -3.96
CA GLN A 10 -38.19 75.32 -5.33
C GLN A 10 -36.75 74.76 -5.56
N ASP A 11 -36.41 73.66 -6.29
CA ASP A 11 -37.06 72.81 -7.33
C ASP A 11 -36.60 71.30 -7.32
N GLN A 12 -37.15 70.46 -8.22
CA GLN A 12 -36.68 69.13 -8.72
C GLN A 12 -36.51 69.24 -10.28
N PRO A 13 -35.75 68.40 -11.06
CA PRO A 13 -35.89 66.92 -11.14
C PRO A 13 -34.68 66.07 -11.72
N SER A 14 -34.94 64.78 -12.02
CA SER A 14 -34.42 63.93 -13.15
C SER A 14 -32.95 63.43 -13.28
N SER A 15 -32.84 62.14 -13.70
CA SER A 15 -31.68 61.41 -14.29
C SER A 15 -31.59 61.65 -15.83
N PRO A 16 -30.73 60.99 -16.67
CA PRO A 16 -29.71 59.93 -16.45
C PRO A 16 -28.35 60.16 -17.18
N ALA A 17 -27.40 59.20 -17.13
CA ALA A 17 -26.59 58.69 -18.27
C ALA A 17 -25.38 57.79 -17.87
N THR A 18 -25.10 56.84 -18.75
CA THR A 18 -24.03 55.81 -18.78
C THR A 18 -22.60 56.33 -18.93
N GLU A 19 -21.60 55.67 -18.31
CA GLU A 19 -20.30 55.32 -18.97
C GLU A 19 -19.54 54.19 -18.23
N GLU A 20 -18.78 53.40 -19.00
CA GLU A 20 -17.89 52.29 -18.59
C GLU A 20 -16.66 52.30 -19.55
N PRO A 21 -15.55 51.57 -19.31
CA PRO A 21 -14.96 51.10 -18.05
C PRO A 21 -13.47 51.50 -17.93
N VAL A 22 -12.82 51.27 -16.77
CA VAL A 22 -11.34 51.30 -16.68
C VAL A 22 -10.79 50.05 -16.00
N ASN A 23 -10.09 49.24 -16.79
CA ASN A 23 -9.38 48.04 -16.37
C ASN A 23 -7.96 48.41 -15.89
N LEU A 24 -7.53 47.95 -14.70
CA LEU A 24 -6.18 48.23 -14.20
C LEU A 24 -5.51 46.97 -13.63
N TYR A 25 -4.62 46.41 -14.45
CA TYR A 25 -4.01 45.09 -14.29
C TYR A 25 -2.66 45.15 -13.54
N ARG A 26 -2.45 44.21 -12.61
CA ARG A 26 -1.15 43.56 -12.26
C ARG A 26 0.13 44.43 -12.18
N ARG A 27 0.76 44.51 -11.00
CA ARG A 27 2.22 44.71 -10.79
C ARG A 27 2.64 44.42 -9.33
N PRO A 28 3.90 44.07 -9.03
CA PRO A 28 4.69 43.01 -9.68
C PRO A 28 5.40 42.07 -8.68
N LEU A 29 5.91 40.93 -9.19
CA LEU A 29 6.89 40.11 -8.47
C LEU A 29 8.30 40.71 -8.63
N SER A 30 9.00 40.97 -7.52
CA SER A 30 10.39 41.48 -7.53
C SER A 30 11.39 40.35 -7.82
N ARG A 31 12.42 40.62 -8.64
CA ARG A 31 13.50 39.69 -9.00
C ARG A 31 14.82 40.44 -9.15
N MET A 32 15.83 40.07 -8.35
CA MET A 32 17.29 40.33 -8.48
C MET A 32 17.95 39.97 -7.13
N GLU A 33 19.16 39.41 -7.04
CA GLU A 33 19.93 38.63 -8.03
C GLU A 33 20.95 37.73 -7.29
N GLU A 34 21.83 37.03 -8.01
CA GLU A 34 22.86 36.13 -7.46
C GLU A 34 24.10 36.90 -6.93
N GLY A 35 24.89 36.30 -6.02
CA GLY A 35 25.96 37.06 -5.34
C GLY A 35 26.90 36.31 -4.38
N GLU A 36 27.34 35.11 -4.73
CA GLU A 36 28.56 34.36 -4.30
C GLU A 36 29.19 34.51 -2.87
N ARG A 37 29.69 33.37 -2.36
CA ARG A 37 30.95 33.19 -1.55
C ARG A 37 30.83 32.85 -0.06
N SER A 38 31.28 31.64 0.28
CA SER A 38 31.54 31.14 1.65
C SER A 38 32.71 31.88 2.34
N PRO A 39 32.79 31.85 3.68
CA PRO A 39 33.78 30.93 4.27
C PRO A 39 33.42 30.28 5.64
N LEU A 40 33.92 29.05 5.80
CA LEU A 40 34.59 28.48 6.99
C LEU A 40 34.03 28.68 8.42
N LEU A 41 33.69 27.53 9.03
CA LEU A 41 33.83 27.20 10.46
C LEU A 41 35.29 27.40 10.95
N PRO A 42 35.58 27.63 12.26
CA PRO A 42 35.39 26.60 13.30
C PRO A 42 34.89 27.09 14.68
N GLN A 43 34.68 26.12 15.58
CA GLN A 43 34.51 26.33 17.03
C GLN A 43 35.83 26.78 17.69
N ASP A 44 35.76 27.21 18.96
CA ASP A 44 36.82 26.82 19.90
C ASP A 44 36.28 26.49 21.30
N THR A 45 37.16 25.92 22.12
CA THR A 45 36.92 24.91 23.16
C THR A 45 37.29 25.44 24.55
N ALA A 46 36.80 24.80 25.62
CA ALA A 46 37.43 24.89 26.94
C ALA A 46 37.46 23.51 27.62
N GLY A 47 38.64 22.90 27.77
CA GLY A 47 38.76 21.51 28.26
C GLY A 47 40.16 20.93 28.54
N GLN A 48 41.22 21.74 28.55
CA GLN A 48 42.52 21.53 29.21
C GLN A 48 43.21 20.12 29.22
N LYS A 49 44.06 19.85 28.21
CA LYS A 49 45.46 19.32 28.23
C LYS A 49 45.91 18.18 29.20
N VAL A 50 46.86 17.26 28.92
CA VAL A 50 47.65 16.66 27.77
C VAL A 50 48.77 15.74 28.42
N PRO A 51 49.66 14.91 27.80
CA PRO A 51 49.80 14.28 26.45
C PRO A 51 50.18 12.75 26.45
N LEU A 52 50.57 12.18 25.27
CA LEU A 52 51.58 11.10 24.96
C LEU A 52 51.65 9.79 25.82
N SER A 53 51.66 8.55 25.29
CA SER A 53 52.41 8.03 24.12
C SER A 53 52.09 6.56 23.72
N VAL A 54 52.06 6.27 22.41
CA VAL A 54 52.32 5.00 21.65
C VAL A 54 52.24 3.60 22.32
N ARG A 55 51.29 2.76 21.88
CA ARG A 55 51.55 1.37 21.41
C ARG A 55 50.41 0.73 20.58
N SER A 56 50.74 -0.30 19.80
CA SER A 56 49.88 -1.04 18.85
C SER A 56 49.02 -2.14 19.52
N PRO A 57 47.99 -2.71 18.85
CA PRO A 57 47.00 -3.58 19.51
C PRO A 57 47.40 -5.06 19.62
N PRO A 58 46.84 -5.82 20.58
CA PRO A 58 46.93 -7.27 20.64
C PRO A 58 45.87 -7.96 19.77
N THR A 59 46.19 -9.15 19.26
CA THR A 59 45.27 -10.02 18.51
C THR A 59 44.74 -11.17 19.35
N SER A 60 43.47 -11.54 19.12
CA SER A 60 42.88 -12.82 19.51
C SER A 60 41.66 -13.10 18.60
N GLY A 61 41.25 -14.35 18.33
CA GLY A 61 41.87 -15.61 18.71
C GLY A 61 40.87 -16.77 18.67
N CYS A 62 40.46 -17.19 17.47
CA CYS A 62 39.38 -18.19 17.30
C CYS A 62 39.85 -19.63 17.60
N PRO A 63 39.14 -20.41 18.44
CA PRO A 63 39.32 -21.85 18.53
C PRO A 63 38.75 -22.60 17.30
N GLY A 64 39.33 -23.75 16.97
CA GLY A 64 38.77 -24.70 16.00
C GLY A 64 37.70 -25.63 16.60
N PRO A 65 36.96 -26.38 15.77
CA PRO A 65 35.80 -27.17 16.22
C PRO A 65 36.17 -28.55 16.80
N VAL A 66 35.27 -29.07 17.65
CA VAL A 66 35.20 -30.48 18.05
C VAL A 66 33.83 -31.06 17.64
N PRO A 67 33.74 -32.34 17.22
CA PRO A 67 32.51 -32.91 16.66
C PRO A 67 31.68 -33.69 17.68
N TRP A 68 30.35 -33.59 17.56
CA TRP A 68 29.43 -34.70 17.89
C TRP A 68 28.15 -34.56 17.05
N GLU A 69 27.61 -35.69 16.61
CA GLU A 69 26.29 -35.77 15.98
C GLU A 69 25.18 -35.75 17.04
N ASN A 70 24.06 -35.11 16.73
CA ASN A 70 22.74 -35.68 17.05
C ASN A 70 21.62 -35.06 16.21
N GLN A 71 20.52 -35.80 16.15
CA GLN A 71 19.41 -35.59 15.21
C GLN A 71 18.42 -34.50 15.68
N ALA A 72 18.20 -33.48 14.85
CA ALA A 72 17.10 -32.51 15.02
C ALA A 72 16.58 -32.03 13.66
N GLU A 73 15.27 -32.09 13.44
CA GLU A 73 14.58 -31.53 12.26
C GLU A 73 14.46 -29.99 12.36
N GLY A 74 15.60 -29.31 12.47
CA GLY A 74 15.68 -27.85 12.50
C GLY A 74 15.57 -27.24 11.10
N TRP A 75 14.80 -26.16 10.96
CA TRP A 75 14.81 -25.33 9.75
C TRP A 75 16.08 -24.47 9.70
N ASP A 76 17.24 -25.11 9.44
CA ASP A 76 18.54 -24.44 9.41
C ASP A 76 18.72 -23.58 8.15
N CYS A 77 18.07 -22.42 8.18
CA CYS A 77 18.06 -21.41 7.14
C CYS A 77 19.19 -20.39 7.35
N SER A 78 20.43 -20.83 7.20
CA SER A 78 21.61 -19.98 7.36
C SER A 78 21.66 -18.84 6.32
N CYS A 79 21.18 -17.67 6.72
CA CYS A 79 21.13 -16.45 5.90
C CYS A 79 22.51 -15.75 5.86
N CYS A 80 23.36 -16.14 4.91
CA CYS A 80 24.57 -15.36 4.62
C CYS A 80 24.21 -13.93 4.14
N PRO A 81 24.73 -12.86 4.77
CA PRO A 81 24.49 -11.49 4.34
C PRO A 81 25.00 -11.18 2.92
N LEU A 82 24.46 -10.13 2.31
CA LEU A 82 24.77 -9.65 0.96
C LEU A 82 26.15 -8.92 0.89
N GLY A 83 27.21 -9.52 1.45
CA GLY A 83 28.46 -8.81 1.76
C GLY A 83 29.79 -9.53 1.47
N THR A 84 29.81 -10.82 1.10
CA THR A 84 31.08 -11.60 1.07
C THR A 84 31.23 -12.55 -0.11
N LYS A 85 31.11 -12.05 -1.35
CA LYS A 85 31.39 -12.85 -2.56
C LYS A 85 32.21 -12.17 -3.67
N ARG A 86 33.29 -11.48 -3.30
CA ARG A 86 34.33 -10.98 -4.25
C ARG A 86 35.62 -11.82 -4.31
N GLN A 87 35.71 -12.90 -3.52
CA GLN A 87 36.86 -13.82 -3.48
C GLN A 87 36.46 -15.29 -3.70
N ALA A 88 35.66 -15.54 -4.74
CA ALA A 88 35.34 -16.89 -5.24
C ALA A 88 35.48 -17.01 -6.77
N LEU A 89 36.03 -16.00 -7.45
CA LEU A 89 36.06 -15.88 -8.91
C LEU A 89 37.52 -15.86 -9.44
N ARG A 90 38.33 -16.86 -9.06
CA ARG A 90 39.69 -17.03 -9.62
C ARG A 90 40.30 -18.45 -9.55
N ALA A 91 39.58 -19.44 -9.02
CA ALA A 91 40.15 -20.76 -8.70
C ALA A 91 39.29 -21.95 -9.17
N THR A 92 38.81 -21.94 -10.41
CA THR A 92 38.43 -23.15 -11.17
C THR A 92 38.42 -22.85 -12.68
N SER A 93 39.57 -22.92 -13.34
CA SER A 93 39.62 -23.02 -14.82
C SER A 93 39.42 -24.47 -15.28
N GLY A 94 38.38 -25.13 -14.74
CA GLY A 94 37.98 -26.49 -15.10
C GLY A 94 36.77 -26.43 -16.03
N LYS A 95 36.86 -27.04 -17.20
CA LYS A 95 35.82 -26.99 -18.26
C LYS A 95 34.65 -27.96 -17.99
N GLY A 96 34.14 -27.94 -16.76
CA GLY A 96 32.95 -28.70 -16.37
C GLY A 96 31.68 -27.99 -16.86
N THR A 97 31.01 -28.56 -17.85
CA THR A 97 29.70 -28.08 -18.30
C THR A 97 28.67 -28.31 -17.19
N ALA A 98 28.39 -27.27 -16.40
CA ALA A 98 27.33 -27.33 -15.40
C ALA A 98 26.01 -27.72 -16.07
N PRO A 99 25.25 -28.69 -15.53
CA PRO A 99 24.02 -29.15 -16.18
C PRO A 99 23.04 -27.98 -16.28
N SER A 100 22.75 -27.56 -17.51
CA SER A 100 21.90 -26.41 -17.79
C SER A 100 20.50 -26.61 -17.22
N LEU A 101 19.81 -25.53 -16.88
CA LEU A 101 18.38 -25.59 -16.63
C LEU A 101 17.72 -26.04 -17.94
N SER A 102 16.94 -27.13 -17.91
CA SER A 102 16.11 -27.53 -19.04
C SER A 102 15.22 -26.34 -19.43
N ALA A 103 14.96 -26.12 -20.72
CA ALA A 103 14.38 -24.86 -21.23
C ALA A 103 13.12 -24.40 -20.48
N GLY A 104 12.21 -25.33 -20.13
CA GLY A 104 11.03 -25.03 -19.32
C GLY A 104 11.34 -24.54 -17.90
N SER A 105 12.40 -25.05 -17.26
CA SER A 105 12.85 -24.59 -15.94
C SER A 105 13.55 -23.23 -15.97
N SER A 106 14.20 -22.86 -17.08
CA SER A 106 14.65 -21.48 -17.31
C SER A 106 13.46 -20.53 -17.47
N CYS A 107 12.46 -20.92 -18.26
CA CYS A 107 11.22 -20.16 -18.44
C CYS A 107 10.52 -19.89 -17.09
N VAL A 108 10.36 -20.92 -16.24
CA VAL A 108 9.80 -20.77 -14.88
C VAL A 108 10.56 -19.73 -14.04
N LYS A 109 11.90 -19.70 -14.08
CA LYS A 109 12.69 -18.69 -13.36
C LYS A 109 12.39 -17.26 -13.83
N TYR A 110 12.31 -17.05 -15.14
CA TYR A 110 12.01 -15.72 -15.69
C TYR A 110 10.56 -15.29 -15.43
N LEU A 111 9.59 -16.21 -15.46
CA LEU A 111 8.19 -15.93 -15.14
C LEU A 111 8.04 -15.49 -13.67
N ILE A 112 8.59 -16.26 -12.72
CA ILE A 112 8.58 -15.90 -11.28
C ILE A 112 9.24 -14.54 -11.07
N PHE A 113 10.44 -14.32 -11.65
CA PHE A 113 11.15 -13.05 -11.51
C PHE A 113 10.34 -11.87 -12.06
N LEU A 114 9.74 -12.01 -13.25
CA LEU A 114 9.01 -10.91 -13.87
C LEU A 114 7.70 -10.57 -13.13
N SER A 115 6.91 -11.58 -12.73
CA SER A 115 5.68 -11.34 -11.97
C SER A 115 5.98 -10.67 -10.63
N ASN A 116 6.96 -11.22 -9.90
CA ASN A 116 7.35 -10.70 -8.59
C ASN A 116 7.99 -9.32 -8.69
N PHE A 117 8.71 -8.99 -9.78
CA PHE A 117 9.26 -7.66 -9.98
C PHE A 117 8.14 -6.62 -10.17
N LEU A 118 7.11 -6.94 -10.96
CA LEU A 118 5.93 -6.09 -11.13
C LEU A 118 5.16 -5.92 -9.81
N PHE A 119 4.94 -6.99 -9.05
CA PHE A 119 4.30 -6.88 -7.72
C PHE A 119 5.15 -6.11 -6.69
N THR A 120 6.49 -6.19 -6.78
CA THR A 120 7.38 -5.38 -5.94
C THR A 120 7.19 -3.89 -6.25
N LEU A 121 7.13 -3.51 -7.53
CA LEU A 121 6.90 -2.12 -7.95
C LEU A 121 5.49 -1.62 -7.54
N LEU A 122 4.46 -2.44 -7.72
CA LEU A 122 3.08 -2.09 -7.32
C LEU A 122 2.95 -1.95 -5.80
N GLY A 123 3.55 -2.86 -5.03
CA GLY A 123 3.57 -2.79 -3.56
C GLY A 123 4.33 -1.57 -3.04
N LEU A 124 5.46 -1.20 -3.68
CA LEU A 124 6.20 0.03 -3.35
C LEU A 124 5.42 1.30 -3.70
N LEU A 125 4.67 1.31 -4.81
CA LEU A 125 3.78 2.42 -5.17
C LEU A 125 2.63 2.57 -4.18
N ALA A 126 1.97 1.47 -3.81
CA ALA A 126 0.93 1.45 -2.78
C ALA A 126 1.46 1.92 -1.41
N LEU A 127 2.65 1.46 -1.01
CA LEU A 127 3.34 1.92 0.19
C LEU A 127 3.62 3.43 0.16
N ALA A 128 4.11 3.96 -0.96
CA ALA A 128 4.37 5.39 -1.12
C ALA A 128 3.08 6.23 -1.02
N ILE A 129 1.98 5.78 -1.63
CA ILE A 129 0.67 6.46 -1.57
C ILE A 129 0.10 6.40 -0.15
N GLY A 130 0.14 5.24 0.52
CA GLY A 130 -0.34 5.09 1.89
C GLY A 130 0.46 5.95 2.88
N LEU A 131 1.80 5.97 2.78
CA LEU A 131 2.65 6.84 3.60
C LEU A 131 2.41 8.32 3.32
N TRP A 132 2.16 8.71 2.06
CA TRP A 132 1.79 10.08 1.71
C TRP A 132 0.45 10.48 2.34
N GLY A 133 -0.59 9.63 2.24
CA GLY A 133 -1.89 9.87 2.87
C GLY A 133 -1.81 10.01 4.39
N LEU A 134 -1.07 9.11 5.06
CA LEU A 134 -0.83 9.19 6.51
C LEU A 134 -0.03 10.43 6.92
N ALA A 135 0.91 10.89 6.09
CA ALA A 135 1.67 12.12 6.33
C ALA A 135 0.81 13.38 6.17
N VAL A 136 -0.12 13.40 5.20
CA VAL A 136 -1.10 14.49 5.00
C VAL A 136 -2.11 14.54 6.14
N LYS A 137 -2.62 13.39 6.62
CA LYS A 137 -3.51 13.31 7.79
C LYS A 137 -2.83 13.64 9.13
N GLY A 138 -1.50 13.47 9.22
CA GLY A 138 -0.75 13.59 10.47
C GLY A 138 -0.86 12.38 11.42
N SER A 139 -1.63 11.34 11.07
CA SER A 139 -1.92 10.16 11.91
C SER A 139 -0.68 9.40 12.39
N LEU A 140 0.46 9.55 11.70
CA LEU A 140 1.75 8.90 12.01
C LEU A 140 2.24 9.14 13.45
N GLY A 141 1.82 10.23 14.11
CA GLY A 141 2.25 10.56 15.47
C GLY A 141 1.31 10.10 16.60
N SER A 142 0.05 9.78 16.32
CA SER A 142 -1.01 9.80 17.34
C SER A 142 -1.60 8.44 17.71
N ASP A 143 -1.63 7.46 16.80
CA ASP A 143 -2.37 6.20 17.00
C ASP A 143 -1.51 4.94 17.11
N LEU A 144 -0.18 5.07 17.25
CA LEU A 144 0.76 3.94 17.40
C LEU A 144 0.58 3.11 18.70
N GLY A 145 -0.47 3.37 19.48
CA GLY A 145 -0.83 2.67 20.71
C GLY A 145 -2.33 2.33 20.86
N ARG A 146 -3.16 2.52 19.82
CA ARG A 146 -4.56 2.07 19.80
C ARG A 146 -4.72 0.73 19.06
N PRO A 147 -5.79 -0.04 19.34
CA PRO A 147 -6.20 -1.11 18.42
C PRO A 147 -6.42 -0.51 17.03
N LEU A 148 -5.90 -1.20 16.00
CA LEU A 148 -5.71 -0.72 14.64
C LEU A 148 -6.78 0.29 14.17
N PRO A 149 -6.42 1.57 13.92
CA PRO A 149 -7.32 2.50 13.25
C PRO A 149 -7.78 1.93 11.92
N ALA A 150 -9.08 2.02 11.62
CA ALA A 150 -9.65 1.61 10.34
C ALA A 150 -9.32 2.59 9.19
N ASP A 151 -8.17 3.25 9.24
CA ASP A 151 -7.73 4.20 8.23
C ASP A 151 -7.31 3.43 6.96
N PRO A 152 -7.98 3.64 5.80
CA PRO A 152 -7.61 2.97 4.56
C PRO A 152 -6.17 3.27 4.11
N MET A 153 -5.60 4.41 4.51
CA MET A 153 -4.19 4.75 4.20
C MET A 153 -3.20 3.91 5.02
N LEU A 154 -3.56 3.53 6.25
CA LEU A 154 -2.77 2.60 7.07
C LEU A 154 -2.84 1.18 6.51
N GLY A 155 -4.04 0.74 6.11
CA GLY A 155 -4.22 -0.54 5.40
C GLY A 155 -3.40 -0.61 4.11
N LEU A 156 -3.44 0.45 3.30
CA LEU A 156 -2.69 0.56 2.04
C LEU A 156 -1.17 0.57 2.27
N ALA A 157 -0.67 1.28 3.29
CA ALA A 157 0.75 1.30 3.64
C ALA A 157 1.24 -0.07 4.12
N LEU A 158 0.54 -0.70 5.07
CA LEU A 158 0.91 -2.00 5.61
C LEU A 158 0.80 -3.12 4.55
N GLY A 159 -0.24 -3.08 3.72
CA GLY A 159 -0.41 -4.00 2.59
C GLY A 159 0.68 -3.84 1.53
N GLY A 160 0.98 -2.60 1.14
CA GLY A 160 2.07 -2.29 0.20
C GLY A 160 3.44 -2.76 0.69
N LEU A 161 3.74 -2.56 1.99
CA LEU A 161 4.94 -3.08 2.63
C LEU A 161 4.99 -4.61 2.62
N ALA A 162 3.90 -5.29 3.00
CA ALA A 162 3.85 -6.75 3.05
C ALA A 162 4.01 -7.38 1.65
N VAL A 163 3.26 -6.87 0.65
CA VAL A 163 3.34 -7.34 -0.75
C VAL A 163 4.73 -7.09 -1.32
N SER A 164 5.27 -5.87 -1.20
CA SER A 164 6.62 -5.57 -1.74
C SER A 164 7.73 -6.39 -1.06
N ALA A 165 7.64 -6.65 0.25
CA ALA A 165 8.60 -7.50 0.95
C ALA A 165 8.54 -8.97 0.51
N VAL A 166 7.33 -9.55 0.39
CA VAL A 166 7.15 -10.93 -0.08
C VAL A 166 7.59 -11.07 -1.54
N SER A 167 7.17 -10.17 -2.43
CA SER A 167 7.56 -10.21 -3.84
C SER A 167 9.05 -9.96 -4.06
N LEU A 168 9.70 -9.11 -3.24
CA LEU A 168 11.15 -8.95 -3.28
C LEU A 168 11.88 -10.23 -2.85
N ALA A 169 11.37 -10.96 -1.85
CA ALA A 169 11.89 -12.28 -1.48
C ALA A 169 11.70 -13.32 -2.61
N GLY A 170 10.59 -13.26 -3.35
CA GLY A 170 10.37 -14.06 -4.57
C GLY A 170 11.39 -13.75 -5.67
N CYS A 171 11.56 -12.45 -6.00
CA CYS A 171 12.58 -11.97 -6.95
C CYS A 171 14.00 -12.48 -6.60
N LEU A 172 14.44 -12.21 -5.38
CA LEU A 172 15.79 -12.54 -4.92
C LEU A 172 15.98 -14.06 -4.75
N GLY A 173 14.93 -14.78 -4.33
CA GLY A 173 14.92 -16.25 -4.28
C GLY A 173 15.09 -16.89 -5.67
N ALA A 174 14.40 -16.36 -6.69
CA ALA A 174 14.49 -16.84 -8.06
C ALA A 174 15.83 -16.49 -8.74
N LEU A 175 16.33 -15.26 -8.55
CA LEU A 175 17.61 -14.82 -9.12
C LEU A 175 18.81 -15.50 -8.46
N CYS A 176 18.90 -15.49 -7.12
CA CYS A 176 20.04 -16.00 -6.37
C CYS A 176 19.99 -17.52 -6.12
N GLU A 177 18.96 -18.22 -6.62
CA GLU A 177 18.66 -19.64 -6.35
C GLU A 177 18.60 -19.97 -4.83
N ASN A 178 18.21 -18.98 -4.02
CA ASN A 178 18.22 -19.08 -2.57
C ASN A 178 16.93 -19.74 -2.05
N THR A 179 17.08 -20.98 -1.60
CA THR A 179 16.00 -21.82 -1.06
C THR A 179 15.35 -21.24 0.21
N CYS A 180 16.09 -20.46 1.02
CA CYS A 180 15.52 -19.79 2.19
C CYS A 180 14.54 -18.70 1.75
N LEU A 181 14.98 -17.77 0.89
CA LEU A 181 14.13 -16.71 0.36
C LEU A 181 12.91 -17.26 -0.40
N LEU A 182 13.10 -18.30 -1.20
CA LEU A 182 12.01 -18.92 -1.97
C LEU A 182 11.03 -19.73 -1.09
N ARG A 183 11.48 -20.28 0.06
CA ARG A 183 10.60 -20.82 1.11
C ARG A 183 9.83 -19.69 1.81
N GLY A 184 10.50 -18.59 2.15
CA GLY A 184 9.90 -17.40 2.75
C GLY A 184 8.80 -16.79 1.86
N PHE A 185 9.07 -16.64 0.56
CA PHE A 185 8.08 -16.28 -0.45
C PHE A 185 6.87 -17.23 -0.43
N SER A 186 7.12 -18.55 -0.49
CA SER A 186 6.05 -19.56 -0.48
C SER A 186 5.19 -19.50 0.79
N GLY A 187 5.80 -19.21 1.95
CA GLY A 187 5.10 -18.99 3.21
C GLY A 187 4.30 -17.67 3.25
N GLY A 188 4.82 -16.59 2.65
CA GLY A 188 4.12 -15.31 2.51
C GLY A 188 2.88 -15.42 1.64
N ILE A 189 2.98 -16.08 0.48
CA ILE A 189 1.81 -16.37 -0.38
C ILE A 189 0.79 -17.24 0.35
N LEU A 190 1.22 -18.25 1.11
CA LEU A 190 0.30 -19.06 1.92
C LEU A 190 -0.38 -18.25 3.03
N ALA A 191 0.32 -17.29 3.64
CA ALA A 191 -0.27 -16.38 4.63
C ALA A 191 -1.31 -15.43 4.01
N PHE A 192 -1.08 -14.92 2.80
CA PHE A 192 -2.08 -14.15 2.06
C PHE A 192 -3.32 -14.98 1.70
N LEU A 193 -3.14 -16.21 1.18
CA LEU A 193 -4.26 -17.13 0.91
C LEU A 193 -5.11 -17.42 2.17
N VAL A 194 -4.47 -17.58 3.34
CA VAL A 194 -5.18 -17.77 4.62
C VAL A 194 -5.91 -16.49 5.05
N LEU A 195 -5.28 -15.31 4.90
CA LEU A 195 -5.91 -14.03 5.21
C LEU A 195 -7.12 -13.76 4.31
N GLU A 196 -7.01 -14.00 3.01
CA GLU A 196 -8.11 -13.87 2.04
C GLU A 196 -9.27 -14.84 2.36
N ALA A 197 -8.97 -16.09 2.73
CA ALA A 197 -9.98 -17.04 3.17
C ALA A 197 -10.71 -16.59 4.45
N VAL A 198 -9.98 -16.03 5.43
CA VAL A 198 -10.57 -15.48 6.66
C VAL A 198 -11.42 -14.24 6.37
N VAL A 199 -10.94 -13.30 5.57
CA VAL A 199 -11.69 -12.09 5.18
C VAL A 199 -12.94 -12.47 4.37
N GLY A 200 -12.83 -13.38 3.40
CA GLY A 200 -13.98 -13.89 2.64
C GLY A 200 -15.02 -14.58 3.52
N ALA A 201 -14.59 -15.41 4.48
CA ALA A 201 -15.48 -16.05 5.44
C ALA A 201 -16.19 -15.03 6.36
N LEU A 202 -15.47 -13.99 6.82
CA LEU A 202 -16.05 -12.89 7.62
C LEU A 202 -17.07 -12.08 6.81
N VAL A 203 -16.77 -11.74 5.55
CA VAL A 203 -17.71 -11.03 4.66
C VAL A 203 -19.00 -11.84 4.48
N VAL A 204 -18.90 -13.15 4.22
CA VAL A 204 -20.08 -14.03 4.09
C VAL A 204 -20.86 -14.15 5.40
N ALA A 205 -20.17 -14.33 6.53
CA ALA A 205 -20.81 -14.51 7.84
C ALA A 205 -21.50 -13.23 8.36
N LEU A 206 -20.96 -12.05 8.06
CA LEU A 206 -21.49 -10.76 8.51
C LEU A 206 -22.41 -10.08 7.49
N TRP A 207 -22.62 -10.68 6.31
CA TRP A 207 -23.36 -10.05 5.19
C TRP A 207 -24.79 -9.63 5.52
N GLY A 208 -25.54 -10.47 6.24
CA GLY A 208 -26.91 -10.15 6.69
C GLY A 208 -26.91 -8.97 7.67
N PRO A 209 -26.25 -9.10 8.84
CA PRO A 209 -26.13 -8.02 9.82
C PRO A 209 -25.59 -6.71 9.24
N LEU A 210 -24.68 -6.76 8.27
CA LEU A 210 -24.17 -5.58 7.56
C LEU A 210 -25.27 -4.88 6.74
N GLN A 211 -26.13 -5.63 6.06
CA GLN A 211 -27.24 -5.05 5.28
C GLN A 211 -28.32 -4.47 6.20
N ASP A 212 -28.66 -5.17 7.27
CA ASP A 212 -29.63 -4.70 8.27
C ASP A 212 -29.14 -3.44 9.00
N SER A 213 -27.81 -3.34 9.24
CA SER A 213 -27.18 -2.18 9.91
C SER A 213 -26.86 -1.02 8.97
N LEU A 214 -26.89 -1.21 7.65
CA LEU A 214 -26.34 -0.26 6.68
C LEU A 214 -26.97 1.14 6.79
N GLU A 215 -28.29 1.19 6.95
CA GLU A 215 -29.01 2.46 7.12
C GLU A 215 -28.63 3.17 8.43
N HIS A 216 -28.45 2.42 9.53
CA HIS A 216 -27.99 2.96 10.80
C HIS A 216 -26.56 3.52 10.69
N THR A 217 -25.66 2.80 10.00
CA THR A 217 -24.32 3.30 9.68
C THR A 217 -24.36 4.58 8.85
N LEU A 218 -25.25 4.68 7.85
CA LEU A 218 -25.44 5.91 7.07
C LEU A 218 -25.98 7.08 7.94
N ARG A 219 -26.92 6.83 8.86
CA ARG A 219 -27.40 7.85 9.82
C ARG A 219 -26.27 8.39 10.69
N VAL A 220 -25.44 7.50 11.25
CA VAL A 220 -24.27 7.88 12.06
C VAL A 220 -23.22 8.63 11.23
N ALA A 221 -23.00 8.21 9.99
CA ALA A 221 -22.12 8.92 9.06
C ALA A 221 -22.62 10.35 8.76
N ILE A 222 -23.93 10.51 8.54
CA ILE A 222 -24.57 11.83 8.36
C ILE A 222 -24.40 12.71 9.60
N THR A 223 -24.50 12.17 10.82
CA THR A 223 -24.28 12.98 12.04
C THR A 223 -22.85 13.51 12.17
N HIS A 224 -21.84 12.76 11.69
CA HIS A 224 -20.42 13.12 11.74
C HIS A 224 -19.86 13.73 10.43
N TYR A 225 -20.71 13.99 9.44
CA TYR A 225 -20.31 14.42 8.09
C TYR A 225 -19.46 15.70 8.02
N GLN A 226 -19.46 16.59 9.02
CA GLN A 226 -18.56 17.77 9.06
C GLN A 226 -17.33 17.57 9.97
N ASP A 227 -17.24 16.46 10.70
CA ASP A 227 -16.14 16.17 11.63
C ASP A 227 -14.95 15.49 10.94
N ASP A 228 -15.21 14.73 9.86
CA ASP A 228 -14.22 13.96 9.11
C ASP A 228 -14.35 14.21 7.58
N PRO A 229 -13.30 14.72 6.91
CA PRO A 229 -13.34 15.01 5.47
C PRO A 229 -13.36 13.76 4.58
N ASP A 230 -12.86 12.61 5.04
CA ASP A 230 -12.94 11.35 4.29
C ASP A 230 -14.40 10.83 4.32
N LEU A 231 -15.04 10.92 5.49
CA LEU A 231 -16.44 10.55 5.69
C LEU A 231 -17.38 11.43 4.86
N ARG A 232 -17.07 12.74 4.80
CA ARG A 232 -17.74 13.69 3.91
C ARG A 232 -17.67 13.26 2.45
N PHE A 233 -16.46 13.06 1.93
CA PHE A 233 -16.24 12.64 0.55
C PHE A 233 -16.96 11.33 0.22
N LEU A 234 -16.93 10.35 1.14
CA LEU A 234 -17.63 9.08 0.96
C LEU A 234 -19.15 9.23 0.89
N ILE A 235 -19.75 10.10 1.70
CA ILE A 235 -21.20 10.37 1.68
C ILE A 235 -21.59 11.17 0.42
N ASP A 236 -20.76 12.14 0.01
CA ASP A 236 -20.97 12.92 -1.21
C ASP A 236 -20.95 12.01 -2.46
N GLU A 237 -19.95 11.11 -2.59
CA GLU A 237 -19.86 10.13 -3.68
C GLU A 237 -21.02 9.13 -3.67
N VAL A 238 -21.49 8.69 -2.50
CA VAL A 238 -22.66 7.79 -2.38
C VAL A 238 -23.95 8.50 -2.84
N GLN A 239 -24.15 9.76 -2.47
CA GLN A 239 -25.35 10.53 -2.82
C GLN A 239 -25.39 10.89 -4.32
N LEU A 240 -24.26 11.33 -4.88
CA LEU A 240 -24.10 11.58 -6.32
C LEU A 240 -24.22 10.29 -7.15
N GLY A 241 -23.50 9.24 -6.76
CA GLY A 241 -23.41 7.98 -7.50
C GLY A 241 -24.69 7.14 -7.51
N LEU A 242 -25.53 7.27 -6.47
CA LEU A 242 -26.81 6.54 -6.35
C LEU A 242 -28.05 7.44 -6.50
N ARG A 243 -27.89 8.76 -6.67
CA ARG A 243 -28.96 9.75 -6.87
C ARG A 243 -30.01 9.72 -5.76
N CYS A 244 -29.53 9.93 -4.54
CA CYS A 244 -30.28 9.80 -3.29
C CYS A 244 -29.81 10.85 -2.27
N CYS A 245 -30.58 11.07 -1.21
CA CYS A 245 -30.22 12.01 -0.13
C CYS A 245 -30.58 11.43 1.24
N GLY A 246 -29.65 11.51 2.18
CA GLY A 246 -29.83 10.96 3.53
C GLY A 246 -29.75 9.42 3.57
N ALA A 247 -30.17 8.81 4.68
CA ALA A 247 -30.05 7.37 4.90
C ALA A 247 -31.33 6.63 4.50
N ALA A 248 -32.46 7.00 5.11
CA ALA A 248 -33.81 6.61 4.73
C ALA A 248 -34.55 7.74 3.99
N SER A 249 -34.21 9.01 4.25
CA SER A 249 -34.79 10.16 3.56
C SER A 249 -33.90 11.40 3.69
N TYR A 250 -34.09 12.39 2.81
CA TYR A 250 -33.44 13.71 2.89
C TYR A 250 -33.60 14.38 4.27
N GLN A 251 -34.68 14.07 5.01
CA GLN A 251 -34.93 14.61 6.35
C GLN A 251 -33.94 14.10 7.41
N ASP A 252 -33.18 13.04 7.15
CA ASP A 252 -32.14 12.55 8.08
C ASP A 252 -31.07 13.61 8.36
N TRP A 253 -30.86 14.55 7.43
CA TRP A 253 -29.95 15.70 7.63
C TRP A 253 -30.34 16.62 8.79
N GLN A 254 -31.59 16.58 9.27
CA GLN A 254 -31.98 17.27 10.52
C GLN A 254 -31.28 16.69 11.76
N GLN A 255 -30.72 15.48 11.70
CA GLN A 255 -29.93 14.90 12.80
C GLN A 255 -28.50 15.48 12.86
N ASN A 256 -28.01 16.13 11.79
CA ASN A 256 -26.70 16.78 11.77
C ASN A 256 -26.76 18.20 12.37
N LEU A 257 -25.81 18.52 13.25
CA LEU A 257 -25.72 19.79 13.99
C LEU A 257 -25.64 21.05 13.11
N TYR A 258 -25.06 20.94 11.91
CA TYR A 258 -24.85 22.05 10.99
C TYR A 258 -26.04 22.28 10.05
N PHE A 259 -26.74 21.21 9.67
CA PHE A 259 -27.85 21.23 8.71
C PHE A 259 -29.24 21.35 9.37
N ASN A 260 -29.37 21.04 10.66
CA ASN A 260 -30.62 21.22 11.41
C ASN A 260 -31.16 22.66 11.32
N CYS A 261 -32.46 22.83 11.11
CA CYS A 261 -33.13 24.13 10.96
C CYS A 261 -33.06 25.04 12.20
N SER A 262 -32.72 24.49 13.38
CA SER A 262 -32.47 25.23 14.63
C SER A 262 -31.00 25.58 14.84
N SER A 263 -30.10 25.23 13.91
CA SER A 263 -28.69 25.59 13.96
C SER A 263 -28.51 27.10 13.70
N PRO A 264 -27.54 27.79 14.35
CA PRO A 264 -27.24 29.19 14.06
C PRO A 264 -26.32 29.38 12.83
N GLY A 265 -25.89 28.31 12.18
CA GLY A 265 -24.96 28.34 11.04
C GLY A 265 -25.60 28.67 9.70
N VAL A 266 -24.80 29.09 8.72
CA VAL A 266 -25.26 29.38 7.34
C VAL A 266 -25.77 28.16 6.56
N GLN A 267 -25.59 26.94 7.10
CA GLN A 267 -26.11 25.70 6.54
C GLN A 267 -27.41 25.24 7.22
N ALA A 268 -27.94 26.01 8.16
CA ALA A 268 -29.17 25.67 8.87
C ALA A 268 -30.34 25.51 7.89
N CYS A 269 -31.07 24.40 8.04
CA CYS A 269 -32.18 24.03 7.16
C CYS A 269 -31.78 23.77 5.69
N SER A 270 -30.49 23.55 5.41
CA SER A 270 -30.00 23.16 4.09
C SER A 270 -29.70 21.67 3.98
N LEU A 271 -29.40 21.24 2.76
CA LEU A 271 -28.77 19.96 2.43
C LEU A 271 -27.37 20.20 1.83
N PRO A 272 -26.49 19.18 1.76
CA PRO A 272 -25.30 19.23 0.92
C PRO A 272 -25.64 19.36 -0.57
N ALA A 273 -24.67 19.84 -1.38
CA ALA A 273 -24.81 19.91 -2.83
C ALA A 273 -24.92 18.53 -3.51
N SER A 274 -24.36 17.49 -2.90
CA SER A 274 -24.43 16.09 -3.35
C SER A 274 -25.84 15.48 -3.31
N CYS A 275 -26.77 16.04 -2.52
CA CYS A 275 -28.20 15.69 -2.55
C CYS A 275 -28.96 16.29 -3.75
N CYS A 276 -28.37 17.21 -4.50
CA CYS A 276 -29.08 17.97 -5.52
C CYS A 276 -29.21 17.22 -6.85
N ILE A 277 -30.26 17.57 -7.58
CA ILE A 277 -30.48 17.11 -8.95
C ILE A 277 -29.60 17.97 -9.87
N ASP A 278 -28.59 17.36 -10.50
CA ASP A 278 -27.67 18.03 -11.42
C ASP A 278 -28.42 18.77 -12.55
N PRO A 279 -28.27 20.11 -12.69
CA PRO A 279 -28.85 20.87 -13.80
C PRO A 279 -27.99 20.76 -15.08
N HIS A 280 -27.34 19.61 -15.32
CA HIS A 280 -26.34 19.42 -16.39
C HIS A 280 -26.94 19.23 -17.80
N GLU A 281 -28.16 19.73 -18.04
CA GLU A 281 -28.74 19.86 -19.39
C GLU A 281 -28.31 21.18 -20.05
N ASP A 282 -28.15 22.27 -19.29
CA ASP A 282 -28.02 23.64 -19.81
C ASP A 282 -26.63 24.30 -19.64
N GLY A 283 -25.63 23.58 -19.12
CA GLY A 283 -24.23 24.05 -19.09
C GLY A 283 -23.92 25.26 -18.18
N ALA A 284 -24.85 25.64 -17.30
CA ALA A 284 -24.62 26.63 -16.25
C ALA A 284 -23.66 26.10 -15.16
N SER A 285 -23.10 27.01 -14.35
CA SER A 285 -22.22 26.66 -13.23
C SER A 285 -22.92 25.74 -12.21
N VAL A 286 -22.16 24.81 -11.62
CA VAL A 286 -22.61 23.98 -10.49
C VAL A 286 -23.23 24.89 -9.42
N ASN A 287 -24.49 24.62 -9.07
CA ASN A 287 -25.21 25.42 -8.09
C ASN A 287 -24.94 24.87 -6.69
N ASP A 288 -23.80 25.23 -6.09
CA ASP A 288 -23.41 24.81 -4.73
C ASP A 288 -24.43 25.23 -3.64
N GLN A 289 -25.43 26.06 -3.98
CA GLN A 289 -26.47 26.57 -3.10
C GLN A 289 -27.85 25.92 -3.33
N CYS A 290 -27.94 24.92 -4.23
CA CYS A 290 -29.18 24.18 -4.54
C CYS A 290 -29.88 23.61 -3.30
N GLY A 291 -29.12 23.14 -2.30
CA GLY A 291 -29.66 22.58 -1.05
C GLY A 291 -30.13 23.64 -0.04
N PHE A 292 -29.97 24.94 -0.30
CA PHE A 292 -30.21 26.00 0.69
C PHE A 292 -31.69 26.14 1.07
N GLY A 293 -32.00 26.04 2.37
CA GLY A 293 -33.38 26.17 2.89
C GLY A 293 -34.33 25.02 2.55
N VAL A 294 -33.87 23.98 1.85
CA VAL A 294 -34.72 22.89 1.32
C VAL A 294 -35.42 22.07 2.42
N LEU A 295 -34.84 21.97 3.62
CA LEU A 295 -35.51 21.31 4.76
C LEU A 295 -36.71 22.10 5.31
N GLY A 296 -36.90 23.37 4.90
CA GLY A 296 -38.06 24.20 5.19
C GLY A 296 -39.08 24.30 4.06
N LEU A 297 -38.84 23.64 2.92
CA LEU A 297 -39.79 23.56 1.81
C LEU A 297 -40.80 22.41 1.99
N ASP A 298 -41.93 22.51 1.31
CA ASP A 298 -42.81 21.38 1.08
C ASP A 298 -42.14 20.35 0.14
N ALA A 299 -42.62 19.09 0.20
CA ALA A 299 -42.07 18.01 -0.61
C ALA A 299 -42.29 18.21 -2.13
N GLU A 300 -43.34 18.93 -2.55
CA GLU A 300 -43.66 19.12 -3.97
C GLU A 300 -42.72 20.12 -4.66
N ALA A 301 -42.19 21.06 -3.90
CA ALA A 301 -41.10 21.96 -4.26
C ALA A 301 -39.73 21.28 -4.12
N ALA A 302 -39.46 20.59 -3.00
CA ALA A 302 -38.16 19.97 -2.71
C ALA A 302 -37.74 18.93 -3.77
N GLN A 303 -38.67 18.07 -4.21
CA GLN A 303 -38.43 17.05 -5.26
C GLN A 303 -37.96 17.60 -6.61
N ARG A 304 -38.06 18.93 -6.84
CA ARG A 304 -37.64 19.58 -8.10
C ARG A 304 -36.18 20.06 -8.06
N VAL A 305 -35.54 19.98 -6.90
CA VAL A 305 -34.20 20.54 -6.64
C VAL A 305 -33.27 19.49 -6.04
N VAL A 306 -33.79 18.56 -5.23
CA VAL A 306 -33.03 17.51 -4.54
C VAL A 306 -33.71 16.15 -4.65
N TYR A 307 -32.92 15.08 -4.51
CA TYR A 307 -33.45 13.73 -4.31
C TYR A 307 -34.08 13.63 -2.91
N LEU A 308 -35.28 13.06 -2.79
CA LEU A 308 -35.96 12.88 -1.48
C LEU A 308 -35.72 11.49 -0.86
N GLU A 309 -35.44 10.50 -1.71
CA GLU A 309 -35.26 9.09 -1.34
C GLU A 309 -33.90 8.85 -0.66
N GLY A 310 -33.91 8.03 0.40
CA GLY A 310 -32.70 7.66 1.14
C GLY A 310 -31.78 6.71 0.40
N CYS A 311 -30.48 6.82 0.68
CA CYS A 311 -29.46 5.98 0.02
C CYS A 311 -29.44 4.51 0.49
N GLY A 312 -30.08 4.15 1.59
CA GLY A 312 -30.04 2.80 2.17
C GLY A 312 -30.43 1.68 1.20
N PRO A 313 -31.67 1.66 0.66
CA PRO A 313 -32.09 0.61 -0.28
C PRO A 313 -31.29 0.60 -1.61
N PRO A 314 -31.03 1.75 -2.28
CA PRO A 314 -30.14 1.79 -3.45
C PRO A 314 -28.73 1.25 -3.16
N LEU A 315 -28.13 1.61 -2.02
CA LEU A 315 -26.78 1.17 -1.65
C LEU A 315 -26.75 -0.33 -1.35
N GLN A 316 -27.77 -0.89 -0.68
CA GLN A 316 -27.88 -2.34 -0.53
C GLN A 316 -27.98 -3.05 -1.90
N GLN A 317 -28.75 -2.52 -2.84
CA GLN A 317 -28.91 -3.12 -4.17
C GLN A 317 -27.62 -3.04 -4.99
N TRP A 318 -26.96 -1.87 -5.01
CA TRP A 318 -25.65 -1.67 -5.63
C TRP A 318 -24.59 -2.60 -5.03
N LEU A 319 -24.56 -2.73 -3.70
CA LEU A 319 -23.62 -3.58 -2.98
C LEU A 319 -23.83 -5.07 -3.29
N ARG A 320 -25.09 -5.53 -3.38
CA ARG A 320 -25.43 -6.91 -3.83
C ARG A 320 -25.01 -7.16 -5.28
N ALA A 321 -25.20 -6.19 -6.18
CA ALA A 321 -24.80 -6.31 -7.59
C ALA A 321 -23.28 -6.37 -7.77
N ASN A 322 -22.55 -5.49 -7.09
CA ASN A 322 -21.09 -5.40 -7.20
C ASN A 322 -20.34 -6.49 -6.43
N LEU A 323 -20.94 -7.14 -5.42
CA LEU A 323 -20.34 -8.29 -4.73
C LEU A 323 -19.97 -9.41 -5.71
N ALA A 324 -20.77 -9.64 -6.75
CA ALA A 324 -20.46 -10.65 -7.77
C ALA A 324 -19.17 -10.35 -8.54
N ALA A 325 -18.93 -9.07 -8.88
CA ALA A 325 -17.69 -8.63 -9.51
C ALA A 325 -16.51 -8.72 -8.52
N ALA A 326 -16.69 -8.26 -7.28
CA ALA A 326 -15.69 -8.34 -6.21
C ALA A 326 -15.25 -9.79 -5.93
N GLY A 327 -16.20 -10.74 -5.88
CA GLY A 327 -15.91 -12.17 -5.78
C GLY A 327 -15.14 -12.71 -6.98
N GLY A 328 -15.45 -12.23 -8.19
CA GLY A 328 -14.68 -12.56 -9.40
C GLY A 328 -13.21 -12.11 -9.30
N TYR A 329 -12.96 -10.89 -8.83
CA TYR A 329 -11.59 -10.40 -8.58
C TYR A 329 -10.87 -11.22 -7.49
N ALA A 330 -11.54 -11.54 -6.38
CA ALA A 330 -10.96 -12.36 -5.31
C ALA A 330 -10.57 -13.77 -5.80
N ILE A 331 -11.42 -14.42 -6.60
CA ILE A 331 -11.11 -15.72 -7.22
C ILE A 331 -9.90 -15.61 -8.16
N ALA A 332 -9.80 -14.52 -8.94
CA ALA A 332 -8.64 -14.30 -9.82
C ALA A 332 -7.33 -14.12 -9.03
N VAL A 333 -7.35 -13.43 -7.89
CA VAL A 333 -6.19 -13.27 -7.00
C VAL A 333 -5.77 -14.61 -6.38
N VAL A 334 -6.71 -15.39 -5.83
CA VAL A 334 -6.44 -16.74 -5.28
C VAL A 334 -5.84 -17.68 -6.32
N LEU A 335 -6.35 -17.65 -7.57
CA LEU A 335 -5.80 -18.46 -8.67
C LEU A 335 -4.38 -18.02 -9.05
N LEU A 336 -4.09 -16.72 -9.04
CA LEU A 336 -2.78 -16.17 -9.35
C LEU A 336 -1.74 -16.52 -8.26
N GLN A 337 -2.11 -16.35 -6.99
CA GLN A 337 -1.30 -16.79 -5.83
C GLN A 337 -1.04 -18.30 -5.86
N GLY A 338 -2.06 -19.11 -6.17
CA GLY A 338 -1.91 -20.55 -6.35
C GLY A 338 -0.97 -20.94 -7.49
N ALA A 339 -0.99 -20.19 -8.60
CA ALA A 339 -0.06 -20.38 -9.71
C ALA A 339 1.39 -20.01 -9.33
N GLU A 340 1.61 -18.89 -8.65
CA GLU A 340 2.94 -18.48 -8.18
C GLU A 340 3.50 -19.47 -7.14
N LEU A 341 2.67 -19.94 -6.20
CA LEU A 341 3.06 -20.95 -5.21
C LEU A 341 3.43 -22.29 -5.88
N LEU A 342 2.69 -22.70 -6.92
CA LEU A 342 3.03 -23.87 -7.73
C LEU A 342 4.36 -23.69 -8.47
N LEU A 343 4.60 -22.52 -9.09
CA LEU A 343 5.84 -22.21 -9.79
C LEU A 343 7.04 -22.20 -8.82
N ALA A 344 6.90 -21.57 -7.65
CA ALA A 344 7.90 -21.59 -6.59
C ALA A 344 8.18 -23.02 -6.09
N ALA A 345 7.15 -23.84 -5.88
CA ALA A 345 7.31 -25.24 -5.50
C ALA A 345 8.02 -26.09 -6.58
N ARG A 346 7.77 -25.81 -7.87
CA ARG A 346 8.49 -26.44 -8.99
C ARG A 346 9.97 -26.03 -8.99
N LEU A 347 10.27 -24.75 -8.78
CA LEU A 347 11.64 -24.25 -8.70
C LEU A 347 12.39 -24.79 -7.46
N LEU A 348 11.75 -24.82 -6.29
CA LEU A 348 12.29 -25.44 -5.07
C LEU A 348 12.68 -26.91 -5.29
N ARG A 349 11.80 -27.69 -5.94
CA ARG A 349 12.09 -29.10 -6.28
C ARG A 349 13.25 -29.24 -7.27
N ALA A 350 13.33 -28.38 -8.28
CA ALA A 350 14.44 -28.37 -9.24
C ALA A 350 15.78 -28.02 -8.59
N LEU A 351 15.80 -27.06 -7.65
CA LEU A 351 17.00 -26.70 -6.87
C LEU A 351 17.41 -27.80 -5.88
N ALA A 352 16.45 -28.48 -5.26
CA ALA A 352 16.72 -29.63 -4.39
C ALA A 352 17.34 -30.80 -5.18
N ALA A 353 16.78 -31.15 -6.34
CA ALA A 353 17.33 -32.18 -7.21
C ALA A 353 18.76 -31.86 -7.69
N ARG A 354 19.05 -30.59 -7.98
CA ARG A 354 20.42 -30.12 -8.32
C ARG A 354 21.42 -30.33 -7.20
N ARG A 355 21.04 -30.06 -5.94
CA ARG A 355 21.91 -30.32 -4.79
C ARG A 355 22.08 -31.81 -4.52
N GLY A 356 21.01 -32.60 -4.60
CA GLY A 356 21.09 -34.07 -4.48
C GLY A 356 22.04 -34.70 -5.50
N ALA A 357 22.00 -34.25 -6.76
CA ALA A 357 22.93 -34.69 -7.81
C ALA A 357 24.39 -34.26 -7.54
N ALA A 358 24.61 -33.08 -6.94
CA ALA A 358 25.94 -32.59 -6.58
C ALA A 358 26.53 -33.25 -5.31
N SER A 359 25.69 -33.86 -4.47
CA SER A 359 26.08 -34.60 -3.27
C SER A 359 26.09 -36.12 -3.44
N GLY A 360 25.82 -36.63 -4.65
CA GLY A 360 25.87 -38.06 -4.95
C GLY A 360 27.30 -38.63 -4.98
N PRO A 361 27.49 -39.92 -4.68
CA PRO A 361 28.81 -40.57 -4.67
C PRO A 361 29.33 -40.82 -6.10
N GLY A 362 29.85 -39.77 -6.73
CA GLY A 362 30.40 -39.80 -8.10
C GLY A 362 31.69 -39.00 -8.29
N ALA A 363 32.38 -38.64 -7.19
CA ALA A 363 33.58 -37.79 -7.19
C ALA A 363 34.81 -38.47 -6.55
N LEU A 364 34.88 -39.80 -6.63
CA LEU A 364 35.98 -40.63 -6.13
C LEU A 364 36.09 -41.90 -6.98
N GLY A 365 36.94 -41.85 -8.00
CA GLY A 365 37.17 -42.97 -8.93
C GLY A 365 38.01 -42.55 -10.13
N GLU A 366 39.25 -43.06 -10.18
CA GLU A 366 40.23 -42.96 -11.28
C GLU A 366 40.73 -41.53 -11.61
N ASP A 367 41.97 -41.31 -12.05
CA ASP A 367 43.03 -42.24 -12.47
C ASP A 367 44.28 -42.11 -11.56
N GLY A 368 44.97 -43.23 -11.31
CA GLY A 368 46.13 -43.34 -10.44
C GLY A 368 47.26 -44.13 -11.11
N THR A 369 48.21 -43.42 -11.73
CA THR A 369 49.24 -44.00 -12.61
C THR A 369 50.28 -44.85 -11.87
N GLY A 370 50.02 -46.15 -11.74
CA GLY A 370 50.94 -47.16 -11.19
C GLY A 370 51.71 -47.94 -12.28
N HIS A 371 53.04 -47.84 -12.27
CA HIS A 371 53.92 -48.54 -13.21
C HIS A 371 54.10 -50.04 -12.81
N PRO A 372 54.14 -51.00 -13.76
CA PRO A 372 54.28 -52.42 -13.42
C PRO A 372 55.73 -52.82 -13.14
N GLY A 373 55.98 -53.42 -11.97
CA GLY A 373 57.22 -54.12 -11.62
C GLY A 373 57.11 -55.65 -11.80
N PRO A 374 58.22 -56.38 -12.05
CA PRO A 374 58.18 -57.79 -12.42
C PRO A 374 57.89 -58.73 -11.23
N GLY A 375 57.17 -59.83 -11.49
CA GLY A 375 56.75 -60.79 -10.47
C GLY A 375 57.79 -61.86 -10.11
N LEU A 376 57.46 -62.67 -9.09
CA LEU A 376 58.24 -63.83 -8.66
C LEU A 376 57.33 -65.04 -8.34
N ARG A 377 57.93 -66.22 -8.10
CA ARG A 377 57.28 -67.54 -8.16
C ARG A 377 56.44 -67.92 -6.93
N ALA A 378 55.54 -68.88 -7.14
CA ALA A 378 54.68 -69.48 -6.12
C ALA A 378 55.39 -70.48 -5.19
N ALA A 379 54.75 -70.77 -4.05
CA ALA A 379 55.03 -71.88 -3.14
C ALA A 379 53.70 -72.50 -2.64
N PRO A 380 53.65 -73.76 -2.17
CA PRO A 380 52.42 -74.56 -2.16
C PRO A 380 51.63 -74.55 -0.84
N ALA A 381 50.38 -75.03 -0.91
CA ALA A 381 49.48 -75.20 0.23
C ALA A 381 49.80 -76.44 1.10
N ALA A 382 49.46 -76.37 2.40
CA ALA A 382 49.60 -77.46 3.36
C ALA A 382 48.26 -77.81 4.04
N LYS A 383 48.14 -79.07 4.50
CA LYS A 383 46.98 -79.73 5.15
C LYS A 383 47.52 -80.88 6.04
N PRO A 384 46.73 -81.56 6.90
CA PRO A 384 45.46 -81.19 7.55
C PRO A 384 45.81 -80.65 8.97
N PRO A 385 45.45 -81.19 10.17
CA PRO A 385 44.50 -82.23 10.62
C PRO A 385 43.18 -81.64 11.21
N ARG A 386 42.16 -82.41 11.61
CA ARG A 386 41.91 -83.86 11.46
C ARG A 386 40.45 -84.08 11.03
#